data_AF-A0A6A5AVC9-F1
#
_entry.id   AF-A0A6A5AVC9-F1
#
_cell.length_a   1.000
_cell.length_b   1.000
_cell.length_c   1.000
_cell.angle_alpha   90.00
_cell.angle_beta   90.00
_cell.angle_gamma   90.00
#
_symmetry.space_group_name_H-M   'P 1'
#
loop_
_entity.id
_entity.type
_entity.pdbx_description
1 polymer ?
#
loop_
_entity_poly.entity_id
_entity_poly.type
_entity_poly.pdbx_seq_one_letter_code
_entity_poly.pdbx_strand_id
1 'polypeptide(L)'
;MFRALPTRWMASSARRITSQASSPVVPIVDLANKEQASVDLHHAFSTFGCCYLKGHGIHTVDEERVMDAAHAYFALPQHIKDKYHRPSSSNGFVRGYIGLGAESGSSEFVEVKEGFSYGYEWDTSIPPSNPLQGPNVWPAELSSGHTQTLQALFTSLVVLYLLF
;
A
#
# COMPACT_ATOMS: atom_id res chain seq x y z
N MET A 1 -27.16 -10.25 -22.54
CA MET A 1 -27.99 -11.09 -21.65
C MET A 1 -27.36 -11.03 -20.27
N PHE A 2 -27.77 -10.07 -19.44
CA PHE A 2 -27.20 -9.89 -18.10
C PHE A 2 -27.82 -10.94 -17.16
N ARG A 3 -27.00 -11.83 -16.61
CA ARG A 3 -27.45 -12.74 -15.54
C ARG A 3 -27.52 -11.93 -14.23
N ALA A 4 -28.72 -11.86 -13.67
CA ALA A 4 -28.94 -11.31 -12.33
C ALA A 4 -28.14 -12.10 -11.29
N LEU A 5 -27.56 -11.39 -10.31
CA LEU A 5 -26.87 -11.99 -9.17
C LEU A 5 -27.88 -12.75 -8.29
N PRO A 6 -27.53 -13.94 -7.76
CA PRO A 6 -28.42 -14.72 -6.92
C PRO A 6 -28.71 -14.04 -5.57
N THR A 7 -29.99 -13.96 -5.22
CA THR A 7 -30.61 -13.30 -4.06
C THR A 7 -30.26 -13.92 -2.69
N ARG A 8 -29.24 -14.79 -2.60
CA ARG A 8 -28.91 -15.55 -1.39
C ARG A 8 -28.16 -14.72 -0.32
N TRP A 9 -27.75 -13.50 -0.63
CA TRP A 9 -26.96 -12.65 0.27
C TRP A 9 -27.75 -11.95 1.39
N MET A 10 -29.09 -12.07 1.44
CA MET A 10 -29.91 -11.31 2.40
C MET A 10 -30.29 -12.04 3.70
N ALA A 11 -29.74 -13.23 3.99
CA ALA A 11 -30.06 -13.93 5.23
C ALA A 11 -28.85 -14.68 5.80
N SER A 12 -27.87 -13.94 6.32
CA SER A 12 -27.01 -14.43 7.38
C SER A 12 -27.26 -13.57 8.60
N SER A 13 -27.90 -14.14 9.63
CA SER A 13 -28.04 -13.50 10.93
C SER A 13 -26.66 -13.08 11.40
N ALA A 14 -26.38 -11.78 11.35
CA ALA A 14 -25.18 -11.21 11.92
C ALA A 14 -25.17 -11.55 13.41
N ARG A 15 -24.45 -12.61 13.80
CA ARG A 15 -23.96 -12.72 15.18
C ARG A 15 -23.04 -11.52 15.35
N ARG A 16 -23.59 -10.45 15.91
CA ARG A 16 -22.81 -9.29 16.33
C ARG A 16 -21.85 -9.84 17.38
N ILE A 17 -20.59 -10.01 17.03
CA ILE A 17 -19.53 -10.32 17.97
C ILE A 17 -19.48 -9.12 18.91
N THR A 18 -20.13 -9.22 20.06
CA THR A 18 -20.00 -8.24 21.14
C THR A 18 -18.74 -8.62 21.91
N SER A 19 -17.57 -8.33 21.34
CA SER A 19 -16.35 -8.35 22.14
C SER A 19 -16.36 -7.11 23.03
N GLN A 20 -16.36 -7.30 24.35
CA GLN A 20 -15.94 -6.28 25.30
C GLN A 20 -14.40 -6.19 25.35
N ALA A 21 -13.74 -6.23 24.18
CA ALA A 21 -12.31 -6.03 24.14
C ALA A 21 -12.06 -4.53 24.29
N SER A 22 -11.50 -4.10 25.42
CA SER A 22 -10.80 -2.82 25.45
C SER A 22 -9.63 -2.95 24.49
N SER A 23 -9.65 -2.24 23.36
CA SER A 23 -8.50 -2.23 22.47
C SER A 23 -7.32 -1.71 23.28
N PRO A 24 -6.20 -2.46 23.37
CA PRO A 24 -4.99 -1.89 23.93
C PRO A 24 -4.66 -0.61 23.15
N VAL A 25 -4.25 0.44 23.88
CA VAL A 25 -3.71 1.64 23.25
C VAL A 25 -2.45 1.22 22.52
N VAL A 26 -2.44 1.32 21.19
CA VAL A 26 -1.27 0.97 20.38
C VAL A 26 -0.12 1.90 20.78
N PRO A 27 1.07 1.36 21.11
CA PRO A 27 2.19 2.17 21.58
C PRO A 27 2.68 3.13 20.50
N ILE A 28 3.11 4.32 20.93
CA ILE A 28 3.82 5.29 20.09
C ILE A 28 5.29 5.23 20.48
N VAL A 29 6.16 4.86 19.53
CA VAL A 29 7.61 4.82 19.71
C VAL A 29 8.23 6.08 19.13
N ASP A 30 9.09 6.75 19.92
CA ASP A 30 9.88 7.89 19.46
C ASP A 30 11.25 7.44 18.94
N LEU A 31 11.46 7.56 17.62
CA LEU A 31 12.72 7.19 16.99
C LEU A 31 13.83 8.24 17.16
N ALA A 32 13.52 9.41 17.72
CA ALA A 32 14.53 10.45 17.97
C ALA A 32 15.52 10.07 19.09
N ASN A 33 15.12 9.20 20.03
CA ASN A 33 15.98 8.63 21.07
C ASN A 33 16.31 7.18 20.72
N LYS A 34 17.45 6.95 20.07
CA LYS A 34 17.80 5.64 19.50
C LYS A 34 17.95 4.55 20.56
N GLU A 35 18.52 4.89 21.70
CA GLU A 35 18.74 3.95 22.80
C GLU A 35 17.41 3.44 23.37
N GLN A 36 16.47 4.35 23.62
CA GLN A 36 15.14 3.99 24.14
C GLN A 36 14.26 3.36 23.05
N ALA A 37 14.37 3.81 21.81
CA ALA A 37 13.59 3.30 20.69
C ALA A 37 13.74 1.78 20.52
N SER A 38 14.95 1.22 20.66
CA SER A 38 15.16 -0.22 20.54
C SER A 38 14.36 -1.03 21.59
N VAL A 39 14.37 -0.57 22.84
CA VAL A 39 13.61 -1.19 23.94
C VAL A 39 12.11 -1.08 23.69
N ASP A 40 11.65 0.09 23.27
CA ASP A 40 10.23 0.37 23.04
C ASP A 40 9.69 -0.37 21.81
N LEU A 41 10.48 -0.48 20.73
CA LEU A 41 10.15 -1.30 19.55
C LEU A 41 10.05 -2.77 19.93
N HIS A 42 11.01 -3.28 20.70
CA HIS A 42 10.97 -4.67 21.16
C HIS A 42 9.70 -4.94 21.96
N HIS A 43 9.39 -4.09 22.95
CA HIS A 43 8.17 -4.21 23.75
C HIS A 43 6.90 -4.10 22.88
N ALA A 44 6.85 -3.13 21.96
CA ALA A 44 5.72 -2.92 21.08
C ALA A 44 5.43 -4.13 20.19
N PHE A 45 6.46 -4.65 19.49
CA PHE A 45 6.28 -5.78 18.59
C PHE A 45 6.05 -7.11 19.32
N SER A 46 6.71 -7.34 20.47
CA SER A 46 6.51 -8.57 21.25
C SER A 46 5.16 -8.63 21.97
N THR A 47 4.58 -7.48 22.32
CA THR A 47 3.33 -7.41 23.10
C THR A 47 2.11 -7.13 22.24
N PHE A 48 2.22 -6.22 21.27
CA PHE A 48 1.09 -5.73 20.46
C PHE A 48 1.19 -6.11 18.98
N GLY A 49 2.37 -6.51 18.51
CA GLY A 49 2.63 -6.78 17.09
C GLY A 49 2.66 -5.53 16.19
N CYS A 50 2.44 -4.33 16.74
CA CYS A 50 2.42 -3.07 16.01
C CYS A 50 2.72 -1.86 16.92
N CYS A 51 3.10 -0.74 16.31
CA CYS A 51 3.23 0.57 16.95
C CYS A 51 2.98 1.69 15.94
N TYR A 52 2.70 2.88 16.46
CA TYR A 52 2.91 4.13 15.71
C TYR A 52 4.34 4.60 15.92
N LEU A 53 4.93 5.19 14.88
CA LEU A 53 6.26 5.78 14.96
C LEU A 53 6.13 7.31 14.94
N LYS A 54 6.90 7.98 15.78
CA LYS A 54 7.14 9.43 15.69
C LYS A 54 8.64 9.70 15.72
N GLY A 55 9.06 10.93 15.43
CA GLY A 55 10.48 11.29 15.44
C GLY A 55 11.31 10.55 14.37
N HIS A 56 10.66 10.02 13.32
CA HIS A 56 11.29 9.22 12.27
C HIS A 56 12.05 10.04 11.22
N GLY A 57 12.01 11.38 11.28
CA GLY A 57 12.80 12.24 10.38
C GLY A 57 12.26 12.39 8.96
N ILE A 58 11.11 11.79 8.63
CA ILE A 58 10.46 11.99 7.32
C ILE A 58 9.72 13.32 7.37
N HIS A 59 10.44 14.40 7.08
CA HIS A 59 9.92 15.77 7.05
C HIS A 59 9.63 16.26 5.63
N THR A 60 10.18 15.58 4.63
CA THR A 60 10.17 15.99 3.22
C THR A 60 8.95 15.49 2.45
N VAL A 61 8.17 14.60 3.05
CA VAL A 61 6.96 14.06 2.44
C VAL A 61 5.78 14.91 2.88
N ASP A 62 5.15 15.55 1.90
CA ASP A 62 3.88 16.25 2.08
C ASP A 62 2.75 15.23 1.96
N GLU A 63 2.16 14.85 3.11
CA GLU A 63 1.08 13.86 3.18
C GLU A 63 -0.13 14.26 2.33
N GLU A 64 -0.47 15.55 2.29
CA GLU A 64 -1.59 16.04 1.49
C GLU A 64 -1.32 15.85 0.00
N ARG A 65 -0.09 16.12 -0.46
CA ARG A 65 0.30 15.86 -1.87
C ARG A 65 0.35 14.38 -2.21
N VAL A 66 0.77 13.52 -1.28
CA VAL A 66 0.75 12.06 -1.48
C VAL A 66 -0.69 11.60 -1.68
N MET A 67 -1.60 12.05 -0.81
CA MET A 67 -3.01 11.70 -0.90
C MET A 67 -3.65 12.29 -2.16
N ASP A 68 -3.31 13.52 -2.54
CA ASP A 68 -3.74 14.14 -3.81
C ASP A 68 -3.29 13.31 -5.02
N ALA A 69 -2.02 12.90 -5.07
CA ALA A 69 -1.50 12.04 -6.15
C ALA A 69 -2.25 10.70 -6.23
N ALA A 70 -2.52 10.07 -5.09
CA ALA A 70 -3.29 8.83 -5.04
C ALA A 70 -4.74 9.05 -5.50
N HIS A 71 -5.42 10.08 -5.00
CA HIS A 71 -6.79 10.42 -5.39
C HIS A 71 -6.89 10.76 -6.89
N ALA A 72 -5.94 11.54 -7.42
CA ALA A 72 -5.88 11.89 -8.83
C ALA A 72 -5.81 10.64 -9.72
N TYR A 73 -5.02 9.64 -9.32
CA TYR A 73 -4.94 8.37 -10.04
C TYR A 73 -6.24 7.57 -9.96
N PHE A 74 -6.77 7.35 -8.76
CA PHE A 74 -7.94 6.47 -8.58
C PHE A 74 -9.24 7.09 -9.10
N ALA A 75 -9.28 8.43 -9.26
CA ALA A 75 -10.37 9.14 -9.93
C ALA A 75 -10.39 8.97 -11.45
N LEU A 76 -9.33 8.44 -12.07
CA LEU A 76 -9.30 8.18 -13.51
C LEU A 76 -10.38 7.15 -13.90
N PRO A 77 -10.96 7.26 -15.12
CA PRO A 77 -11.91 6.28 -15.62
C PRO A 77 -11.31 4.86 -15.62
N GLN A 78 -12.13 3.85 -15.34
CA GLN A 78 -11.67 2.45 -15.25
C GLN A 78 -10.86 2.01 -16.47
N HIS A 79 -11.35 2.28 -17.68
CA HIS A 79 -10.67 1.93 -18.93
C HIS A 79 -9.29 2.58 -19.11
N ILE A 80 -9.01 3.68 -18.39
CA ILE A 80 -7.68 4.31 -18.35
C ILE A 80 -6.80 3.53 -17.37
N LYS A 81 -7.29 3.25 -16.15
CA LYS A 81 -6.56 2.47 -15.15
C LYS A 81 -6.20 1.07 -15.66
N ASP A 82 -7.10 0.43 -16.39
CA ASP A 82 -6.92 -0.90 -17.00
C ASP A 82 -5.75 -0.97 -17.99
N LYS A 83 -5.36 0.15 -18.63
CA LYS A 83 -4.17 0.20 -19.50
C LYS A 83 -2.87 -0.10 -18.75
N TYR A 84 -2.87 0.16 -17.45
CA TYR A 84 -1.73 -0.03 -16.56
C TYR A 84 -1.84 -1.32 -15.75
N HIS A 85 -2.88 -2.14 -15.99
CA HIS A 85 -2.98 -3.45 -15.40
C HIS A 85 -1.90 -4.36 -15.98
N ARG A 86 -1.11 -5.00 -15.12
CA ARG A 86 -0.20 -6.07 -15.53
C ARG A 86 -0.57 -7.36 -14.82
N PRO A 87 -0.97 -8.42 -15.56
CA PRO A 87 -1.28 -9.70 -14.93
C PRO A 87 -0.03 -10.28 -14.28
N SER A 88 -0.19 -11.00 -13.17
CA SER A 88 0.92 -11.65 -12.45
C SER A 88 1.66 -12.74 -13.25
N SER A 89 1.27 -12.95 -14.52
CA SER A 89 1.87 -13.90 -15.46
C SER A 89 3.13 -13.38 -16.15
N SER A 90 3.53 -12.13 -15.96
CA SER A 90 4.90 -11.70 -16.27
C SER A 90 5.86 -12.26 -15.22
N ASN A 91 7.05 -12.71 -15.61
CA ASN A 91 8.12 -13.28 -14.77
C ASN A 91 8.67 -12.29 -13.70
N GLY A 92 7.81 -11.64 -12.91
CA GLY A 92 8.02 -10.33 -12.32
C GLY A 92 7.06 -10.00 -11.18
N PHE A 93 7.46 -9.06 -10.31
CA PHE A 93 6.53 -8.34 -9.44
C PHE A 93 5.63 -7.43 -10.30
N VAL A 94 4.35 -7.35 -9.95
CA VAL A 94 3.38 -6.53 -10.69
C VAL A 94 3.57 -5.07 -10.29
N ARG A 95 4.04 -4.25 -11.23
CA ARG A 95 3.98 -2.77 -11.16
C ARG A 95 2.76 -2.31 -11.95
N GLY A 96 2.11 -1.25 -11.47
CA GLY A 96 0.93 -0.67 -12.10
C GLY A 96 -0.35 -1.01 -11.36
N TYR A 97 -1.45 -1.04 -12.11
CA TYR A 97 -2.81 -1.11 -11.58
C TYR A 97 -3.20 -2.51 -11.10
N ILE A 98 -3.76 -2.57 -9.90
CA ILE A 98 -4.37 -3.73 -9.28
C ILE A 98 -5.88 -3.48 -9.20
N GLY A 99 -6.64 -4.21 -10.02
CA GLY A 99 -8.08 -4.05 -10.11
C GLY A 99 -8.82 -4.45 -8.82
N LEU A 100 -10.09 -4.04 -8.73
CA LEU A 100 -10.95 -4.38 -7.60
C LEU A 100 -10.98 -5.90 -7.36
N GLY A 101 -10.61 -6.33 -6.15
CA GLY A 101 -10.61 -7.73 -5.78
C GLY A 101 -9.57 -8.60 -6.50
N ALA A 102 -8.66 -8.01 -7.28
CA ALA A 102 -7.63 -8.75 -8.03
C ALA A 102 -6.63 -9.48 -7.12
N GLU A 103 -6.51 -9.04 -5.86
CA GLU A 103 -5.68 -9.68 -4.84
C GLU A 103 -6.49 -10.43 -3.78
N SER A 104 -7.77 -10.71 -4.05
CA SER A 104 -8.57 -11.53 -3.13
C SER A 104 -7.96 -12.92 -3.02
N GLY A 105 -7.58 -13.31 -1.81
CA GLY A 105 -7.07 -14.67 -1.53
C GLY A 105 -8.13 -15.78 -1.63
N SER A 106 -9.40 -15.42 -1.84
CA SER A 106 -10.53 -16.34 -1.99
C SER A 106 -11.55 -15.78 -2.98
N SER A 107 -12.18 -16.67 -3.76
CA SER A 107 -13.31 -16.33 -4.61
C SER A 107 -14.60 -16.04 -3.83
N GLU A 108 -14.67 -16.47 -2.57
CA GLU A 108 -15.83 -16.27 -1.70
C GLU A 108 -15.74 -14.95 -0.92
N PHE A 109 -14.52 -14.49 -0.62
CA PHE A 109 -14.26 -13.27 0.15
C PHE A 109 -13.49 -12.28 -0.69
N VAL A 110 -14.23 -11.42 -1.39
CA VAL A 110 -13.67 -10.38 -2.27
C VAL A 110 -13.15 -9.22 -1.44
N GLU A 111 -11.90 -8.85 -1.65
CA GLU A 111 -11.33 -7.61 -1.12
C GLU A 111 -11.84 -6.43 -1.92
N VAL A 112 -12.67 -5.58 -1.31
CA VAL A 112 -13.22 -4.38 -1.95
C VAL A 112 -12.18 -3.25 -1.93
N LYS A 113 -11.02 -3.50 -2.55
CA LYS A 113 -9.96 -2.52 -2.80
C LYS A 113 -9.44 -2.63 -4.22
N GLU A 114 -9.09 -1.48 -4.78
CA GLU A 114 -8.16 -1.39 -5.89
C GLU A 114 -6.82 -0.85 -5.38
N GLY A 115 -5.76 -1.02 -6.16
CA GLY A 115 -4.41 -0.62 -5.77
C GLY A 115 -3.56 -0.18 -6.94
N PHE A 116 -2.46 0.50 -6.63
CA PHE A 116 -1.42 0.84 -7.59
C PHE A 116 -0.08 0.50 -6.96
N SER A 117 0.68 -0.36 -7.64
CA SER A 117 1.95 -0.88 -7.16
C SER A 117 3.12 -0.17 -7.86
N TYR A 118 4.02 0.39 -7.07
CA TYR A 118 5.26 1.00 -7.53
C TYR A 118 6.39 0.73 -6.53
N GLY A 119 7.63 0.89 -6.98
CA GLY A 119 8.83 0.70 -6.18
C GLY A 119 9.86 1.80 -6.42
N TYR A 120 11.12 1.51 -6.10
CA TYR A 120 12.25 2.39 -6.41
C TYR A 120 12.32 2.68 -7.91
N GLU A 121 12.74 3.89 -8.28
CA GLU A 121 12.90 4.27 -9.68
C GLU A 121 14.11 3.56 -10.29
N TRP A 122 13.85 2.59 -11.15
CA TRP A 122 14.88 1.70 -11.68
C TRP A 122 15.66 2.37 -12.81
N ASP A 123 17.00 2.34 -12.72
CA ASP A 123 17.86 2.75 -13.81
C ASP A 123 17.72 1.77 -14.98
N THR A 124 17.13 2.23 -16.09
CA THR A 124 16.88 1.42 -17.29
C THR A 124 18.15 0.96 -18.00
N SER A 125 19.32 1.52 -17.67
CA SER A 125 20.61 1.03 -18.16
C SER A 125 21.05 -0.27 -17.46
N ILE A 126 20.47 -0.59 -16.31
CA ILE A 126 20.78 -1.77 -15.52
C ILE A 126 19.78 -2.88 -15.86
N PRO A 127 20.22 -4.03 -16.41
CA PRO A 127 19.31 -5.14 -16.67
C PRO A 127 18.81 -5.74 -15.34
N PRO A 128 17.50 -6.04 -15.22
CA PRO A 128 16.98 -6.76 -14.05
C PRO A 128 17.66 -8.10 -13.86
N SER A 129 18.15 -8.38 -12.65
CA SER A 129 18.72 -9.68 -12.29
C SER A 129 17.68 -10.64 -11.73
N ASN A 130 16.51 -10.13 -11.32
CA ASN A 130 15.42 -10.92 -10.77
C ASN A 130 14.05 -10.27 -11.04
N PRO A 131 12.96 -11.03 -10.86
CA PRO A 131 11.57 -10.58 -11.06
C PRO A 131 11.15 -9.30 -10.32
N LEU A 132 11.80 -8.95 -9.21
CA LEU A 132 11.43 -7.78 -8.39
C LEU A 132 12.01 -6.46 -8.92
N GLN A 133 12.95 -6.55 -9.86
CA GLN A 133 13.69 -5.43 -10.43
C GLN A 133 13.09 -5.00 -11.78
N GLY A 134 13.03 -3.69 -11.99
CA GLY A 134 12.52 -3.12 -13.24
C GLY A 134 11.83 -1.78 -13.02
N PRO A 135 11.59 -1.04 -14.12
CA PRO A 135 11.01 0.29 -14.07
C PRO A 135 9.57 0.27 -13.55
N ASN A 136 9.19 1.37 -12.90
CA ASN A 136 7.80 1.64 -12.57
C ASN A 136 6.98 1.84 -13.85
N VAL A 137 5.66 1.60 -13.74
CA VAL A 137 4.73 1.77 -14.86
C VAL A 137 3.84 2.97 -14.55
N TRP A 138 4.40 4.17 -14.73
CA TRP A 138 3.70 5.40 -14.39
C TRP A 138 2.59 5.75 -15.40
N PRO A 139 1.39 6.15 -14.92
CA PRO A 139 0.33 6.63 -15.77
C PRO A 139 0.68 7.93 -16.49
N ALA A 140 0.48 7.98 -17.81
CA ALA A 140 0.66 9.19 -18.61
C ALA A 140 -0.34 10.31 -18.22
N GLU A 141 -1.47 9.93 -17.63
CA GLU A 141 -2.49 10.86 -17.15
C GLU A 141 -2.15 11.50 -15.79
N LEU A 142 -1.18 10.96 -15.05
CA LEU A 142 -0.69 11.61 -13.84
C LEU A 142 0.34 12.69 -14.18
N SER A 143 0.29 13.79 -13.43
CA SER A 143 1.29 14.84 -13.56
C SER A 143 2.67 14.34 -13.13
N SER A 144 3.74 14.93 -13.67
CA SER A 144 5.10 14.66 -13.20
C SER A 144 5.27 14.97 -11.71
N GLY A 145 4.57 15.99 -11.20
CA GLY A 145 4.54 16.33 -9.78
C GLY A 145 3.96 15.21 -8.92
N HIS A 146 2.85 14.59 -9.33
CA HIS A 146 2.26 13.45 -8.63
C HIS A 146 3.22 12.26 -8.56
N THR A 147 3.82 11.91 -9.69
CA THR A 147 4.81 10.82 -9.78
C THR A 147 6.03 11.09 -8.89
N GLN A 148 6.57 12.31 -8.90
CA GLN A 148 7.69 12.71 -8.06
C GLN A 148 7.34 12.64 -6.57
N THR A 149 6.13 13.05 -6.18
CA THR A 149 5.66 12.96 -4.79
C THR A 149 5.59 11.50 -4.31
N LEU A 150 5.04 10.60 -5.12
CA LEU A 150 4.98 9.17 -4.77
C LEU A 150 6.38 8.55 -4.68
N GLN A 151 7.28 8.88 -5.61
CA GLN A 151 8.69 8.45 -5.56
C GLN A 151 9.41 8.97 -4.31
N ALA A 152 9.17 10.22 -3.92
CA ALA A 152 9.75 10.81 -2.72
C ALA A 152 9.27 10.11 -1.44
N LEU A 153 7.98 9.73 -1.37
CA LEU A 153 7.44 8.91 -0.28
C LEU A 153 8.17 7.57 -0.20
N PHE A 154 8.26 6.83 -1.31
CA PHE A 154 8.92 5.52 -1.34
C PHE A 154 10.38 5.63 -0.86
N THR A 155 11.11 6.61 -1.39
CA THR A 155 12.52 6.85 -1.02
C THR A 155 12.66 7.14 0.47
N SER A 156 11.78 8.00 1.01
CA SER A 156 11.81 8.37 2.43
C SER A 156 11.52 7.18 3.35
N LEU A 157 10.58 6.32 2.97
CA LEU A 157 10.25 5.10 3.72
C LEU A 157 11.39 4.08 3.70
N VAL A 158 12.08 3.91 2.57
CA VAL A 158 13.24 3.00 2.48
C VAL A 158 14.44 3.55 3.27
N VAL A 159 14.69 4.85 3.25
CA VAL A 159 15.77 5.45 4.05
C VAL A 159 15.52 5.26 5.55
N LEU A 160 14.27 5.38 6.02
CA LEU A 160 13.91 5.10 7.40
C LEU A 160 14.31 3.67 7.83
N TYR A 161 14.11 2.69 6.94
CA TYR A 161 14.49 1.30 7.20
C TYR A 161 16.00 1.09 7.37
N LEU A 162 16.84 1.93 6.74
CA LEU A 162 18.30 1.77 6.76
C LEU A 162 18.98 2.42 7.98
N LEU A 163 18.22 3.16 8.81
CA LEU A 163 18.76 3.94 9.93
C LEU A 163 18.74 3.19 11.28
N PHE A 164 18.19 1.97 11.31
CA PHE A 164 18.05 1.09 12.48
C PHE A 164 18.38 -0.35 12.08
#